data_AF-A0A8T5PII8-F1
#
_entry.id   AF-A0A8T5PII8-F1
#
_cell.length_a   1.000
_cell.length_b   1.000
_cell.length_c   1.000
_cell.angle_alpha   90.00
_cell.angle_beta   90.00
_cell.angle_gamma   90.00
#
_symmetry.space_group_name_H-M   'P 1'
#
loop_
_entity.id
_entity.type
_entity.pdbx_description
1 polymer ?
#
loop_
_entity_poly.entity_id
_entity_poly.type
_entity_poly.pdbx_seq_one_letter_code
_entity_poly.pdbx_strand_id
1 'polypeptide(L)'
;MLVKMNNSRRSKMNLRIRKEKGQTFEILGFVVLAVAIIILTTILKSGSIRGYTTTIKELYETQEGEGFRAGVNSILYMTEQKTGKTMHELIGIAALIQNDTIYFGPTIGSINVSEEVKKRFDAIYGKNHWKVNISFDIPPAREIQIVIVADTSGSLCDDVNELRQLPQIIDALRARGKDVSARLFLLRGSLSCCEGTINCGNFKFTDYFDCQVINPYGNCTLTGSTEEDWGNGLVCAIQIGPKGGWSEYSIKIGIPLSDELPGGSETCTKDPNSAQYRSLQNGINAAKNANMIVFPFKALTGKECCPSCNCIGNSTCGICHEGSWRFTDIQCKCDSAVEWYMSTIANETGGKMIALKDASQIIDALINITMEIDVGNLPYLEIGYPIPERKNIIAVTLFVPTPAQRFVELRAWQWS
;
A
#
# COMPACT_ATOMS: atom_id res chain seq x y z
N MET A 1 63.66 104.46 -38.28
CA MET A 1 64.18 103.07 -38.26
C MET A 1 63.72 102.37 -36.98
N LEU A 2 62.42 102.13 -36.77
CA LEU A 2 61.89 101.60 -35.49
C LEU A 2 60.67 100.65 -35.63
N VAL A 3 60.30 100.23 -36.85
CA VAL A 3 59.08 99.42 -37.10
C VAL A 3 59.38 97.92 -37.30
N LYS A 4 60.64 97.52 -37.53
CA LYS A 4 60.96 96.11 -37.87
C LYS A 4 61.18 95.16 -36.68
N MET A 5 61.27 95.64 -35.44
CA MET A 5 61.58 94.77 -34.29
C MET A 5 60.37 94.15 -33.58
N ASN A 6 59.14 94.65 -33.81
CA ASN A 6 57.97 94.17 -33.06
C ASN A 6 57.27 92.93 -33.65
N ASN A 7 57.45 92.65 -34.96
CA ASN A 7 56.80 91.49 -35.62
C ASN A 7 57.56 90.17 -35.44
N SER A 8 58.86 90.21 -35.14
CA SER A 8 59.69 88.99 -34.96
C SER A 8 59.43 88.30 -33.61
N ARG A 9 59.14 89.07 -32.55
CA ARG A 9 58.81 88.51 -31.22
C ARG A 9 57.42 87.88 -31.15
N ARG A 10 56.41 88.48 -31.80
CA ARG A 10 55.05 87.89 -31.88
C ARG A 10 54.99 86.59 -32.70
N SER A 11 55.74 86.50 -33.80
CA SER A 11 55.81 85.30 -34.64
C SER A 11 56.48 84.12 -33.92
N LYS A 12 57.61 84.34 -33.24
CA LYS A 12 58.31 83.29 -32.47
C LYS A 12 57.52 82.80 -31.26
N MET A 13 56.73 83.67 -30.60
CA MET A 13 55.88 83.29 -29.47
C MET A 13 54.68 82.44 -29.93
N ASN A 14 54.05 82.77 -31.06
CA ASN A 14 52.94 81.98 -31.63
C ASN A 14 53.39 80.59 -32.16
N LEU A 15 54.62 80.47 -32.66
CA LEU A 15 55.21 79.18 -33.08
C LEU A 15 55.58 78.28 -31.89
N ARG A 16 56.02 78.85 -30.76
CA ARG A 16 56.30 78.09 -29.53
C ARG A 16 55.03 77.54 -28.89
N ILE A 17 53.99 78.38 -28.80
CA ILE A 17 52.67 77.98 -28.26
C ILE A 17 52.01 76.91 -29.16
N ARG A 18 52.17 76.97 -30.49
CA ARG A 18 51.68 75.92 -31.40
C ARG A 18 52.46 74.60 -31.28
N LYS A 19 53.77 74.63 -31.07
CA LYS A 19 54.58 73.42 -30.82
C LYS A 19 54.26 72.76 -29.49
N GLU A 20 54.09 73.54 -28.42
CA GLU A 20 53.70 73.02 -27.11
C GLU A 20 52.29 72.42 -27.15
N LYS A 21 51.32 73.10 -27.79
CA LYS A 21 49.97 72.52 -27.99
C LYS A 21 49.99 71.25 -28.84
N GLY A 22 50.77 71.21 -29.93
CA GLY A 22 50.90 70.03 -30.78
C GLY A 22 51.49 68.82 -30.05
N GLN A 23 52.56 69.02 -29.28
CA GLN A 23 53.14 67.96 -28.43
C GLN A 23 52.20 67.51 -27.32
N THR A 24 51.41 68.43 -26.74
CA THR A 24 50.42 68.07 -25.73
C THR A 24 49.29 67.23 -26.34
N PHE A 25 48.84 67.53 -27.56
CA PHE A 25 47.84 66.74 -28.26
C PHE A 25 48.35 65.36 -28.70
N GLU A 26 49.61 65.24 -29.12
CA GLU A 26 50.22 63.93 -29.42
C GLU A 26 50.36 63.07 -28.16
N ILE A 27 50.84 63.64 -27.05
CA ILE A 27 50.94 62.94 -25.77
C ILE A 27 49.56 62.52 -25.26
N LEU A 28 48.56 63.42 -25.35
CA LEU A 28 47.19 63.11 -24.96
C LEU A 28 46.58 61.99 -25.83
N GLY A 29 46.84 62.01 -27.14
CA GLY A 29 46.43 60.95 -28.06
C GLY A 29 47.08 59.61 -27.73
N PHE A 30 48.37 59.61 -27.36
CA PHE A 30 49.08 58.40 -26.95
C PHE A 30 48.57 57.84 -25.61
N VAL A 31 48.26 58.71 -24.65
CA VAL A 31 47.68 58.33 -23.36
C VAL A 31 46.28 57.73 -23.54
N VAL A 32 45.43 58.35 -24.37
CA VAL A 32 44.09 57.82 -24.67
C VAL A 32 44.20 56.45 -25.36
N LEU A 33 45.13 56.29 -26.31
CA LEU A 33 45.37 55.01 -26.98
C LEU A 33 45.87 53.94 -25.99
N ALA A 34 46.81 54.28 -25.11
CA ALA A 34 47.33 53.36 -24.11
C ALA A 34 46.24 52.91 -23.13
N VAL A 35 45.39 53.83 -22.66
CA VAL A 35 44.24 53.52 -21.80
C VAL A 35 43.23 52.64 -22.54
N ALA A 36 42.93 52.94 -23.81
CA ALA A 36 42.03 52.12 -24.62
C ALA A 36 42.55 50.68 -24.80
N ILE A 37 43.86 50.51 -25.04
CA ILE A 37 44.49 49.19 -25.14
C ILE A 37 44.41 48.46 -23.79
N ILE A 38 44.72 49.12 -22.67
CA ILE A 38 44.62 48.50 -21.34
C ILE A 38 43.18 48.05 -21.06
N ILE A 39 42.18 48.89 -21.35
CA ILE A 39 40.76 48.53 -21.18
C ILE A 39 40.40 47.33 -22.06
N LEU A 40 40.75 47.36 -23.36
CA LEU A 40 40.45 46.27 -24.29
C LEU A 40 41.11 44.95 -23.85
N THR A 41 42.36 45.00 -23.42
CA THR A 41 43.11 43.82 -22.94
C THR A 41 42.51 43.27 -21.65
N THR A 42 42.02 44.16 -20.77
CA THR A 42 41.34 43.77 -19.52
C THR A 42 39.98 43.14 -19.80
N ILE A 43 39.20 43.68 -20.74
CA ILE A 43 37.92 43.11 -21.19
C ILE A 43 38.11 41.76 -21.86
N LEU A 44 39.12 41.61 -22.74
CA LEU A 44 39.44 40.34 -23.40
C LEU A 44 39.90 39.27 -22.40
N LYS A 45 40.73 39.64 -21.41
CA LYS A 45 41.12 38.73 -20.32
C LYS A 45 39.92 38.34 -19.46
N SER A 46 39.08 39.30 -19.06
CA SER A 46 37.94 39.01 -18.18
C SER A 46 36.81 38.24 -18.89
N GLY A 47 36.59 38.45 -20.19
CA GLY A 47 35.68 37.65 -21.02
C GLY A 47 36.14 36.20 -21.20
N SER A 48 37.44 36.00 -21.46
CA SER A 48 38.03 34.65 -21.57
C SER A 48 38.03 33.89 -20.24
N ILE A 49 38.35 34.56 -19.13
CA ILE A 49 38.32 33.96 -17.79
C ILE A 49 36.90 33.57 -17.40
N ARG A 50 35.89 34.41 -17.66
CA ARG A 50 34.49 34.08 -17.35
C ARG A 50 34.01 32.86 -18.12
N GLY A 51 34.25 32.79 -19.44
CA GLY A 51 33.89 31.64 -20.27
C GLY A 51 34.64 30.35 -19.91
N TYR A 52 35.90 30.47 -19.48
CA TYR A 52 36.69 29.34 -19.00
C TYR A 52 36.19 28.83 -17.63
N THR A 53 35.83 29.73 -16.71
CA THR A 53 35.31 29.36 -15.38
C THR A 53 33.94 28.69 -15.44
N THR A 54 33.04 29.15 -16.33
CA THR A 54 31.74 28.49 -16.53
C THR A 54 31.91 27.12 -17.19
N THR A 55 32.71 27.03 -18.25
CA THR A 55 32.96 25.75 -18.94
C THR A 55 33.63 24.72 -18.01
N ILE A 56 34.60 25.15 -17.18
CA ILE A 56 35.24 24.26 -16.19
C ILE A 56 34.24 23.83 -15.13
N LYS A 57 33.42 24.74 -14.60
CA LYS A 57 32.42 24.41 -13.60
C LYS A 57 31.40 23.40 -14.15
N GLU A 58 30.90 23.61 -15.36
CA GLU A 58 30.01 22.68 -16.05
C GLU A 58 30.67 21.31 -16.30
N LEU A 59 31.95 21.29 -16.67
CA LEU A 59 32.72 20.05 -16.82
C LEU A 59 32.90 19.30 -15.50
N TYR A 60 33.20 20.01 -14.40
CA TYR A 60 33.29 19.42 -13.06
C TYR A 60 31.94 18.87 -12.61
N GLU A 61 30.86 19.62 -12.75
CA GLU A 61 29.50 19.17 -12.41
C GLU A 61 29.08 17.94 -13.23
N THR A 62 29.46 17.89 -14.52
CA THR A 62 29.22 16.73 -15.38
C THR A 62 30.05 15.51 -14.96
N GLN A 63 31.34 15.71 -14.64
CA GLN A 63 32.20 14.62 -14.18
C GLN A 63 31.77 14.07 -12.82
N GLU A 64 31.35 14.93 -11.89
CA GLU A 64 30.82 14.50 -10.60
C GLU A 64 29.50 13.73 -10.76
N GLY A 65 28.60 14.19 -11.65
CA GLY A 65 27.35 13.49 -11.98
C GLY A 65 27.57 12.11 -12.60
N GLU A 66 28.45 12.00 -13.61
CA GLU A 66 28.78 10.71 -14.23
C GLU A 66 29.57 9.80 -13.28
N GLY A 67 30.45 10.35 -12.44
CA GLY A 67 31.14 9.61 -11.39
C GLY A 67 30.16 9.02 -10.37
N PHE A 68 29.17 9.81 -9.94
CA PHE A 68 28.10 9.33 -9.06
C PHE A 68 27.28 8.23 -9.74
N ARG A 69 26.86 8.43 -10.99
CA ARG A 69 26.14 7.44 -11.79
C ARG A 69 26.90 6.12 -11.93
N ALA A 70 28.20 6.18 -12.22
CA ALA A 70 29.06 5.00 -12.31
C ALA A 70 29.19 4.29 -10.96
N GLY A 71 29.29 5.04 -9.86
CA GLY A 71 29.29 4.48 -8.51
C GLY A 71 27.98 3.77 -8.16
N VAL A 72 26.82 4.37 -8.47
CA VAL A 72 25.52 3.73 -8.24
C VAL A 72 25.38 2.46 -9.09
N ASN A 73 25.76 2.50 -10.37
CA ASN A 73 25.79 1.31 -11.22
C ASN A 73 26.69 0.21 -10.63
N SER A 74 27.86 0.58 -10.12
CA SER A 74 28.77 -0.36 -9.48
C SER A 74 28.09 -1.06 -8.30
N ILE A 75 27.39 -0.32 -7.43
CA ILE A 75 26.60 -0.91 -6.32
C ILE A 75 25.54 -1.86 -6.84
N LEU A 76 24.81 -1.48 -7.89
CA LEU A 76 23.74 -2.32 -8.47
C LEU A 76 24.29 -3.65 -8.98
N TYR A 77 25.50 -3.68 -9.56
CA TYR A 77 26.11 -4.91 -10.06
C TYR A 77 26.93 -5.68 -9.00
N MET A 78 27.03 -5.19 -7.76
CA MET A 78 27.63 -5.96 -6.67
C MET A 78 26.73 -7.12 -6.26
N THR A 79 27.35 -8.27 -6.01
CA THR A 79 26.68 -9.49 -5.59
C THR A 79 26.48 -9.55 -4.07
N GLU A 80 25.33 -10.06 -3.63
CA GLU A 80 25.09 -10.45 -2.24
C GLU A 80 25.64 -11.87 -2.00
N GLN A 81 26.34 -12.05 -0.88
CA GLN A 81 27.19 -13.22 -0.65
C GLN A 81 26.41 -14.53 -0.48
N LYS A 82 25.23 -14.50 0.16
CA LYS A 82 24.44 -15.69 0.45
C LYS A 82 23.65 -16.19 -0.77
N THR A 83 23.13 -15.27 -1.56
CA THR A 83 22.24 -15.56 -2.70
C THR A 83 22.98 -15.67 -4.02
N GLY A 84 24.17 -15.06 -4.14
CA GLY A 84 24.88 -14.94 -5.42
C GLY A 84 24.18 -14.01 -6.41
N LYS A 85 23.13 -13.28 -6.00
CA LYS A 85 22.40 -12.33 -6.84
C LYS A 85 22.97 -10.93 -6.74
N THR A 86 22.91 -10.21 -7.84
CA THR A 86 23.27 -8.79 -7.87
C THR A 86 22.26 -7.94 -7.11
N MET A 87 22.67 -6.80 -6.56
CA MET A 87 21.74 -5.85 -5.94
C MET A 87 20.66 -5.39 -6.92
N HIS A 88 20.99 -5.30 -8.20
CA HIS A 88 20.07 -5.03 -9.29
C HIS A 88 18.94 -6.06 -9.36
N GLU A 89 19.27 -7.35 -9.35
CA GLU A 89 18.26 -8.42 -9.30
C GLU A 89 17.45 -8.41 -8.00
N LEU A 90 18.12 -8.20 -6.85
CA LEU A 90 17.44 -8.16 -5.55
C LEU A 90 16.45 -7.00 -5.47
N ILE A 91 16.83 -5.82 -5.95
CA ILE A 91 15.92 -4.66 -6.05
C ILE A 91 14.76 -4.97 -7.01
N GLY A 92 15.04 -5.57 -8.16
CA GLY A 92 13.99 -5.97 -9.10
C GLY A 92 13.01 -6.99 -8.53
N ILE A 93 13.50 -7.96 -7.73
CA ILE A 93 12.66 -8.93 -7.03
C ILE A 93 11.86 -8.24 -5.91
N ALA A 94 12.52 -7.44 -5.06
CA ALA A 94 11.87 -6.67 -3.99
C ALA A 94 10.76 -5.77 -4.53
N ALA A 95 11.00 -5.13 -5.67
CA ALA A 95 10.01 -4.31 -6.35
C ALA A 95 8.84 -5.12 -6.91
N LEU A 96 9.11 -6.32 -7.43
CA LEU A 96 8.05 -7.23 -7.88
C LEU A 96 7.16 -7.70 -6.71
N ILE A 97 7.77 -8.08 -5.58
CA ILE A 97 7.05 -8.59 -4.40
C ILE A 97 6.58 -7.49 -3.44
N GLN A 98 6.94 -6.23 -3.70
CA GLN A 98 6.69 -5.04 -2.85
C GLN A 98 7.08 -5.24 -1.39
N ASN A 99 8.18 -5.93 -1.17
CA ASN A 99 8.71 -6.21 0.16
C ASN A 99 10.22 -6.03 0.09
N ASP A 100 10.78 -5.32 1.07
CA ASP A 100 12.23 -5.15 1.15
C ASP A 100 12.94 -6.41 1.62
N THR A 101 12.20 -7.42 2.08
CA THR A 101 12.74 -8.69 2.57
C THR A 101 12.31 -9.83 1.65
N ILE A 102 13.29 -10.53 1.06
CA ILE A 102 13.09 -11.62 0.12
C ILE A 102 13.48 -12.94 0.77
N TYR A 103 12.59 -13.94 0.72
CA TYR A 103 12.87 -15.29 1.20
C TYR A 103 13.37 -16.20 0.07
N PHE A 104 14.55 -16.82 0.25
CA PHE A 104 15.19 -17.71 -0.73
C PHE A 104 15.13 -19.19 -0.32
N GLY A 105 14.18 -19.58 0.54
CA GLY A 105 14.04 -20.95 1.01
C GLY A 105 14.81 -21.24 2.30
N PRO A 106 14.65 -22.45 2.86
CA PRO A 106 15.10 -22.78 4.21
C PRO A 106 16.62 -22.80 4.38
N THR A 107 17.37 -23.01 3.30
CA THR A 107 18.84 -23.09 3.33
C THR A 107 19.52 -21.72 3.29
N ILE A 108 18.96 -20.76 2.54
CA ILE A 108 19.54 -19.42 2.38
C ILE A 108 18.92 -18.43 3.38
N GLY A 109 17.64 -18.62 3.71
CA GLY A 109 16.88 -17.74 4.59
C GLY A 109 16.37 -16.48 3.87
N SER A 110 16.20 -15.41 4.63
CA SER A 110 15.71 -14.12 4.14
C SER A 110 16.85 -13.11 3.98
N ILE A 111 16.74 -12.26 2.96
CA ILE A 111 17.64 -11.12 2.71
C ILE A 111 16.83 -9.83 2.78
N ASN A 112 17.26 -8.89 3.62
CA ASN A 112 16.73 -7.53 3.61
C ASN A 112 17.52 -6.65 2.62
N VAL A 113 16.86 -6.27 1.54
CA VAL A 113 17.40 -5.47 0.45
C VAL A 113 17.73 -4.05 0.93
N SER A 114 16.90 -3.45 1.79
CA SER A 114 17.16 -2.11 2.35
C SER A 114 18.49 -2.06 3.11
N GLU A 115 18.77 -3.07 3.93
CA GLU A 115 20.01 -3.20 4.68
C GLU A 115 21.22 -3.43 3.76
N GLU A 116 21.09 -4.28 2.75
CA GLU A 116 22.17 -4.58 1.81
C GLU A 116 22.51 -3.37 0.90
N VAL A 117 21.50 -2.61 0.47
CA VAL A 117 21.69 -1.31 -0.22
C VAL A 117 22.39 -0.34 0.72
N LYS A 118 21.87 -0.16 1.94
CA LYS A 118 22.46 0.76 2.92
C LYS A 118 23.91 0.47 3.22
N LYS A 119 24.25 -0.79 3.46
CA LYS A 119 25.62 -1.25 3.71
C LYS A 119 26.58 -0.87 2.59
N ARG A 120 26.17 -1.02 1.33
CA ARG A 120 27.01 -0.71 0.16
C ARG A 120 27.14 0.79 -0.08
N PHE A 121 26.03 1.53 0.01
CA PHE A 121 26.07 2.97 -0.14
C PHE A 121 26.87 3.65 0.98
N ASP A 122 26.72 3.21 2.24
CA ASP A 122 27.53 3.68 3.37
C ASP A 122 29.03 3.42 3.15
N ALA A 123 29.39 2.29 2.53
CA ALA A 123 30.77 1.94 2.25
C ALA A 123 31.41 2.80 1.15
N ILE A 124 30.64 3.25 0.16
CA ILE A 124 31.16 4.03 -0.98
C ILE A 124 31.06 5.54 -0.73
N TYR A 125 29.92 6.01 -0.24
CA TYR A 125 29.62 7.44 -0.12
C TYR A 125 29.74 7.97 1.31
N GLY A 126 29.86 7.09 2.30
CA GLY A 126 29.90 7.45 3.71
C GLY A 126 28.50 7.67 4.30
N LYS A 127 28.40 7.49 5.62
CA LYS A 127 27.16 7.69 6.37
C LYS A 127 26.72 9.15 6.33
N ASN A 128 25.42 9.41 6.21
CA ASN A 128 24.80 10.74 6.15
C ASN A 128 25.11 11.55 4.88
N HIS A 129 25.47 10.90 3.77
CA HIS A 129 25.86 11.59 2.51
C HIS A 129 25.02 11.19 1.29
N TRP A 130 23.99 10.37 1.48
CA TRP A 130 23.24 9.81 0.37
C TRP A 130 21.80 9.42 0.75
N LYS A 131 20.94 9.35 -0.26
CA LYS A 131 19.57 8.84 -0.19
C LYS A 131 19.26 8.06 -1.47
N VAL A 132 18.49 6.99 -1.37
CA VAL A 132 17.95 6.23 -2.50
C VAL A 132 16.45 6.10 -2.33
N ASN A 133 15.72 6.28 -3.42
CA ASN A 133 14.30 6.00 -3.54
C ASN A 133 14.08 5.06 -4.72
N ILE A 134 13.43 3.93 -4.49
CA ILE A 134 13.05 2.97 -5.52
C ILE A 134 11.53 3.02 -5.60
N SER A 135 11.00 3.57 -6.69
CA SER A 135 9.56 3.60 -6.93
C SER A 135 9.12 2.24 -7.44
N PHE A 136 8.22 1.55 -6.74
CA PHE A 136 7.66 0.31 -7.23
C PHE A 136 6.59 0.61 -8.26
N ASP A 137 6.53 -0.19 -9.34
CA ASP A 137 5.38 -0.16 -10.24
C ASP A 137 4.14 -0.42 -9.38
N ILE A 138 3.29 0.59 -9.19
CA ILE A 138 2.03 0.47 -8.44
C ILE A 138 1.23 -0.63 -9.16
N PRO A 139 1.05 -1.83 -8.58
CA PRO A 139 0.18 -2.81 -9.20
C PRO A 139 -1.25 -2.27 -9.15
N PRO A 140 -2.17 -2.77 -9.99
CA PRO A 140 -3.59 -2.61 -9.70
C PRO A 140 -3.83 -2.97 -8.22
N ALA A 141 -4.71 -2.24 -7.54
CA ALA A 141 -5.07 -2.49 -6.15
C ALA A 141 -5.21 -4.00 -5.92
N ARG A 142 -4.57 -4.57 -4.88
CA ARG A 142 -4.66 -6.01 -4.61
C ARG A 142 -6.14 -6.38 -4.59
N GLU A 143 -6.50 -7.40 -5.37
CA GLU A 143 -7.86 -7.92 -5.36
C GLU A 143 -8.24 -8.30 -3.93
N ILE A 144 -9.37 -7.80 -3.46
CA ILE A 144 -9.98 -8.17 -2.18
C ILE A 144 -11.00 -9.26 -2.50
N GLN A 145 -10.69 -10.49 -2.08
CA GLN A 145 -11.55 -11.65 -2.27
C GLN A 145 -12.24 -11.99 -0.95
N ILE A 146 -13.56 -11.80 -0.90
CA ILE A 146 -14.38 -11.97 0.31
C ILE A 146 -15.17 -13.27 0.20
N VAL A 147 -15.14 -14.09 1.24
CA VAL A 147 -16.10 -15.19 1.42
C VAL A 147 -16.92 -14.93 2.67
N ILE A 148 -18.23 -14.99 2.51
CA ILE A 148 -19.19 -14.83 3.61
C ILE A 148 -19.81 -16.19 3.86
N VAL A 149 -19.81 -16.66 5.11
CA VAL A 149 -20.51 -17.89 5.52
C VAL A 149 -21.67 -17.48 6.39
N ALA A 150 -22.87 -17.56 5.83
CA ALA A 150 -24.09 -17.16 6.52
C ALA A 150 -24.79 -18.39 7.09
N ASP A 151 -25.03 -18.31 8.39
CA ASP A 151 -26.07 -19.08 9.07
C ASP A 151 -27.43 -18.80 8.44
N THR A 152 -28.22 -19.86 8.27
CA THR A 152 -29.56 -19.80 7.66
C THR A 152 -30.62 -20.35 8.60
N SER A 153 -30.36 -20.34 9.90
CA SER A 153 -31.36 -20.56 10.93
C SER A 153 -32.49 -19.52 10.81
N GLY A 154 -33.67 -19.85 11.31
CA GLY A 154 -34.84 -18.97 11.22
C GLY A 154 -34.61 -17.57 11.82
N SER A 155 -33.71 -17.47 12.80
CA SER A 155 -33.41 -16.26 13.55
C SER A 155 -32.62 -15.23 12.76
N LEU A 156 -31.91 -15.65 11.70
CA LEU A 156 -31.10 -14.82 10.80
C LEU A 156 -31.86 -14.31 9.57
N CYS A 157 -33.20 -14.41 9.57
CA CYS A 157 -34.00 -14.15 8.39
C CYS A 157 -33.79 -12.75 7.79
N ASP A 158 -33.84 -11.71 8.62
CA ASP A 158 -33.63 -10.33 8.23
C ASP A 158 -32.16 -10.06 7.88
N ASP A 159 -31.20 -10.59 8.66
CA ASP A 159 -29.77 -10.51 8.35
C ASP A 159 -29.43 -11.08 6.96
N VAL A 160 -29.91 -12.29 6.65
CA VAL A 160 -29.67 -12.94 5.35
C VAL A 160 -30.41 -12.25 4.22
N ASN A 161 -31.58 -11.67 4.48
CA ASN A 161 -32.28 -10.86 3.49
C ASN A 161 -31.51 -9.58 3.14
N GLU A 162 -30.84 -8.95 4.12
CA GLU A 162 -30.02 -7.77 3.87
C GLU A 162 -28.83 -8.08 2.93
N LEU A 163 -28.29 -9.30 2.99
CA LEU A 163 -27.24 -9.74 2.07
C LEU A 163 -27.66 -9.73 0.59
N ARG A 164 -28.95 -9.58 0.25
CA ARG A 164 -29.41 -9.39 -1.13
C ARG A 164 -28.87 -8.09 -1.75
N GLN A 165 -28.45 -7.14 -0.93
CA GLN A 165 -27.83 -5.89 -1.38
C GLN A 165 -26.35 -6.05 -1.75
N LEU A 166 -25.69 -7.13 -1.31
CA LEU A 166 -24.26 -7.38 -1.57
C LEU A 166 -23.83 -7.17 -3.02
N PRO A 167 -24.54 -7.69 -4.06
CA PRO A 167 -24.10 -7.51 -5.44
C PRO A 167 -23.95 -6.04 -5.82
N GLN A 168 -24.91 -5.19 -5.40
CA GLN A 168 -24.89 -3.76 -5.69
C GLN A 168 -23.76 -3.04 -4.96
N ILE A 169 -23.46 -3.47 -3.73
CA ILE A 169 -22.39 -2.90 -2.91
C ILE A 169 -21.02 -3.26 -3.46
N ILE A 170 -20.82 -4.52 -3.89
CA ILE A 170 -19.59 -4.94 -4.56
C ILE A 170 -19.39 -4.12 -5.85
N ASP A 171 -20.43 -3.99 -6.68
CA ASP A 171 -20.36 -3.17 -7.90
C ASP A 171 -20.03 -1.69 -7.56
N ALA A 172 -20.60 -1.14 -6.48
CA ALA A 172 -20.33 0.23 -6.05
C ALA A 172 -18.89 0.42 -5.52
N LEU A 173 -18.35 -0.53 -4.77
CA LEU A 173 -16.95 -0.52 -4.33
C LEU A 173 -15.99 -0.57 -5.53
N ARG A 174 -16.33 -1.39 -6.54
CA ARG A 174 -15.58 -1.45 -7.80
C ARG A 174 -15.65 -0.16 -8.59
N ALA A 175 -16.83 0.47 -8.69
CA ALA A 175 -16.99 1.77 -9.32
C ALA A 175 -16.17 2.89 -8.62
N ARG A 176 -15.84 2.71 -7.33
CA ARG A 176 -14.95 3.60 -6.56
C ARG A 176 -13.46 3.24 -6.67
N GLY A 177 -13.10 2.28 -7.54
CA GLY A 177 -11.71 1.91 -7.83
C GLY A 177 -11.13 0.81 -6.94
N LYS A 178 -11.92 0.13 -6.12
CA LYS A 178 -11.47 -1.04 -5.36
C LYS A 178 -11.66 -2.31 -6.20
N ASP A 179 -10.64 -3.14 -6.32
CA ASP A 179 -10.80 -4.45 -6.97
C ASP A 179 -11.34 -5.45 -5.95
N VAL A 180 -12.66 -5.64 -5.88
CA VAL A 180 -13.32 -6.50 -4.89
C VAL A 180 -14.16 -7.56 -5.58
N SER A 181 -14.07 -8.81 -5.12
CA SER A 181 -14.97 -9.90 -5.44
C SER A 181 -15.49 -10.55 -4.15
N ALA A 182 -16.71 -11.06 -4.17
CA ALA A 182 -17.32 -11.68 -3.01
C ALA A 182 -18.10 -12.94 -3.38
N ARG A 183 -18.08 -13.93 -2.49
CA ARG A 183 -18.92 -15.12 -2.60
C ARG A 183 -19.66 -15.37 -1.31
N LEU A 184 -20.98 -15.48 -1.41
CA LEU A 184 -21.84 -15.84 -0.29
C LEU A 184 -22.02 -17.35 -0.23
N PHE A 185 -21.68 -17.95 0.90
CA PHE A 185 -21.93 -19.34 1.22
C PHE A 185 -23.08 -19.42 2.22
N LEU A 186 -24.17 -20.06 1.82
CA LEU A 186 -25.29 -20.36 2.71
C LEU A 186 -25.05 -21.72 3.36
N LEU A 187 -25.08 -21.78 4.70
CA LEU A 187 -25.18 -23.04 5.41
C LEU A 187 -26.54 -23.70 5.11
N ARG A 188 -26.66 -25.01 5.34
CA ARG A 188 -27.88 -25.74 4.97
C ARG A 188 -28.86 -25.69 6.13
N GLY A 189 -29.84 -24.78 6.06
CA GLY A 189 -30.94 -24.65 7.01
C GLY A 189 -32.32 -24.50 6.37
N SER A 190 -33.35 -24.53 7.22
CA SER A 190 -34.76 -24.41 6.82
C SER A 190 -35.33 -23.07 7.27
N LEU A 191 -35.27 -22.07 6.38
CA LEU A 191 -35.91 -20.77 6.57
C LEU A 191 -37.41 -20.85 6.27
N SER A 192 -38.19 -21.51 7.14
CA SER A 192 -39.65 -21.57 7.05
C SER A 192 -40.33 -20.28 7.52
N CYS A 193 -39.58 -19.43 8.21
CA CYS A 193 -40.02 -18.17 8.85
C CYS A 193 -39.99 -16.95 7.91
N CYS A 194 -39.15 -16.98 6.87
CA CYS A 194 -39.06 -15.93 5.87
C CYS A 194 -40.18 -16.08 4.83
N GLU A 195 -40.43 -15.05 4.02
CA GLU A 195 -41.29 -15.15 2.82
C GLU A 195 -40.65 -16.11 1.78
N GLY A 196 -40.67 -17.42 2.07
CA GLY A 196 -40.05 -18.49 1.29
C GLY A 196 -38.65 -18.92 1.78
N THR A 197 -38.20 -20.06 1.29
CA THR A 197 -36.86 -20.61 1.56
C THR A 197 -35.79 -19.73 0.89
N ILE A 198 -34.97 -19.03 1.68
CA ILE A 198 -33.82 -18.31 1.11
C ILE A 198 -32.81 -19.33 0.58
N ASN A 199 -32.51 -19.19 -0.70
CA ASN A 199 -31.53 -19.98 -1.42
C ASN A 199 -30.73 -19.04 -2.34
N CYS A 200 -29.69 -19.56 -2.98
CA CYS A 200 -28.85 -18.73 -3.84
C CYS A 200 -29.58 -18.14 -5.06
N GLY A 201 -30.72 -18.69 -5.47
CA GLY A 201 -31.58 -18.11 -6.50
C GLY A 201 -32.25 -16.79 -6.10
N ASN A 202 -32.25 -16.43 -4.81
CA ASN A 202 -32.73 -15.14 -4.32
C ASN A 202 -31.72 -13.99 -4.50
N PHE A 203 -30.49 -14.27 -4.93
CA PHE A 203 -29.43 -13.29 -5.07
C PHE A 203 -29.11 -13.05 -6.55
N LYS A 204 -28.91 -11.79 -6.93
CA LYS A 204 -28.52 -11.43 -8.30
C LYS A 204 -27.02 -11.68 -8.49
N PHE A 205 -26.67 -12.63 -9.35
CA PHE A 205 -25.27 -12.91 -9.65
C PHE A 205 -24.68 -11.85 -10.57
N THR A 206 -23.40 -11.55 -10.37
CA THR A 206 -22.61 -10.65 -11.23
C THR A 206 -21.29 -11.34 -11.59
N ASP A 207 -20.40 -10.63 -12.30
CA ASP A 207 -19.06 -11.14 -12.57
C ASP A 207 -18.19 -11.21 -11.31
N TYR A 208 -18.54 -10.43 -10.28
CA TYR A 208 -17.76 -10.26 -9.05
C TYR A 208 -18.49 -10.72 -7.79
N PHE A 209 -19.74 -11.17 -7.94
CA PHE A 209 -20.54 -11.73 -6.86
C PHE A 209 -21.26 -13.00 -7.29
N ASP A 210 -21.17 -14.03 -6.46
CA ASP A 210 -22.00 -15.23 -6.58
C ASP A 210 -22.39 -15.82 -5.22
N CYS A 211 -23.35 -16.76 -5.25
CA CYS A 211 -23.81 -17.47 -4.07
C CYS A 211 -23.74 -18.98 -4.28
N GLN A 212 -23.34 -19.72 -3.25
CA GLN A 212 -23.35 -21.17 -3.23
C GLN A 212 -23.90 -21.71 -1.90
N VAL A 213 -24.66 -22.81 -1.95
CA VAL A 213 -25.08 -23.53 -0.74
C VAL A 213 -24.00 -24.56 -0.39
N ILE A 214 -23.55 -24.59 0.87
CA ILE A 214 -22.64 -25.63 1.35
C ILE A 214 -23.43 -26.92 1.54
N ASN A 215 -23.09 -27.94 0.74
CA ASN A 215 -23.72 -29.25 0.83
C ASN A 215 -22.88 -30.19 1.72
N PRO A 216 -23.39 -30.68 2.86
CA PRO A 216 -22.64 -31.51 3.80
C PRO A 216 -22.28 -32.91 3.29
N TYR A 217 -22.78 -33.31 2.11
CA TYR A 217 -22.53 -34.63 1.52
C TYR A 217 -21.53 -34.58 0.33
N GLY A 218 -20.91 -33.43 0.08
CA GLY A 218 -19.91 -33.24 -0.98
C GLY A 218 -18.46 -33.35 -0.47
N ASN A 219 -17.55 -32.60 -1.08
CA ASN A 219 -16.14 -32.52 -0.66
C ASN A 219 -15.91 -31.83 0.69
N CYS A 220 -16.97 -31.37 1.36
CA CYS A 220 -16.89 -30.74 2.66
C CYS A 220 -17.87 -31.37 3.64
N THR A 221 -17.34 -31.74 4.81
CA THR A 221 -18.09 -32.40 5.88
C THR A 221 -18.38 -31.38 6.98
N LEU A 222 -19.64 -30.98 7.12
CA LEU A 222 -20.10 -30.25 8.31
C LEU A 222 -20.37 -31.25 9.43
N THR A 223 -20.08 -30.90 10.68
CA THR A 223 -20.24 -31.80 11.84
C THR A 223 -21.10 -31.12 12.90
N GLY A 224 -22.29 -31.66 13.19
CA GLY A 224 -23.23 -31.09 14.18
C GLY A 224 -24.48 -30.52 13.51
N SER A 225 -25.09 -29.47 14.09
CA SER A 225 -26.20 -28.74 13.47
C SER A 225 -25.70 -28.05 12.20
N THR A 226 -26.07 -28.57 11.03
CA THR A 226 -25.47 -28.15 9.75
C THR A 226 -25.81 -26.73 9.34
N GLU A 227 -26.83 -26.12 9.94
CA GLU A 227 -27.23 -24.74 9.64
C GLU A 227 -26.43 -23.67 10.39
N GLU A 228 -25.80 -24.03 11.52
CA GLU A 228 -25.07 -23.11 12.41
C GLU A 228 -23.57 -23.41 12.49
N ASP A 229 -23.10 -24.47 11.80
CA ASP A 229 -21.69 -24.90 11.81
C ASP A 229 -20.78 -23.98 10.98
N TRP A 230 -20.76 -22.69 11.32
CA TRP A 230 -20.02 -21.65 10.59
C TRP A 230 -18.50 -21.83 10.67
N GLY A 231 -17.96 -22.52 11.68
CA GLY A 231 -16.54 -22.83 11.78
C GLY A 231 -16.07 -23.79 10.68
N ASN A 232 -16.71 -24.96 10.58
CA ASN A 232 -16.47 -25.89 9.46
C ASN A 232 -17.02 -25.34 8.14
N GLY A 233 -18.07 -24.52 8.16
CA GLY A 233 -18.56 -23.77 7.01
C GLY A 233 -17.49 -22.88 6.40
N LEU A 234 -16.69 -22.19 7.23
CA LEU A 234 -15.54 -21.41 6.78
C LEU A 234 -14.46 -22.29 6.16
N VAL A 235 -14.21 -23.49 6.71
CA VAL A 235 -13.31 -24.47 6.08
C VAL A 235 -13.79 -24.82 4.67
N CYS A 236 -15.08 -25.09 4.49
CA CYS A 236 -15.67 -25.37 3.18
C CYS A 236 -15.51 -24.17 2.23
N ALA A 237 -15.84 -22.97 2.70
CA ALA A 237 -15.76 -21.75 1.92
C ALA A 237 -14.32 -21.46 1.45
N ILE A 238 -13.32 -21.72 2.31
CA ILE A 238 -11.90 -21.60 1.96
C ILE A 238 -11.50 -22.64 0.92
N GLN A 239 -11.92 -23.90 1.06
CA GLN A 239 -11.57 -24.97 0.11
C GLN A 239 -12.21 -24.75 -1.26
N ILE A 240 -13.46 -24.28 -1.31
CA ILE A 240 -14.18 -24.01 -2.55
C ILE A 240 -13.69 -22.71 -3.19
N GLY A 241 -13.47 -21.67 -2.38
CA GLY A 241 -13.00 -20.36 -2.79
C GLY A 241 -14.02 -19.52 -3.58
N PRO A 242 -13.62 -18.29 -3.96
CA PRO A 242 -14.41 -17.42 -4.81
C PRO A 242 -14.53 -17.99 -6.24
N LYS A 243 -15.45 -17.44 -7.04
CA LYS A 243 -15.57 -17.78 -8.46
C LYS A 243 -14.26 -17.49 -9.20
N GLY A 244 -13.61 -18.52 -9.74
CA GLY A 244 -12.29 -18.41 -10.38
C GLY A 244 -11.11 -18.83 -9.48
N GLY A 245 -11.37 -19.14 -8.21
CA GLY A 245 -10.36 -19.59 -7.25
C GLY A 245 -9.62 -18.45 -6.57
N TRP A 246 -8.82 -18.79 -5.56
CA TRP A 246 -8.01 -17.82 -4.83
C TRP A 246 -6.86 -17.31 -5.67
N SER A 247 -6.74 -15.99 -5.75
CA SER A 247 -5.54 -15.35 -6.30
C SER A 247 -4.39 -15.45 -5.27
N GLU A 248 -3.17 -15.73 -5.74
CA GLU A 248 -1.99 -15.80 -4.87
C GLU A 248 -1.69 -14.45 -4.19
N TYR A 249 -2.07 -13.34 -4.84
CA TYR A 249 -1.75 -11.97 -4.42
C TYR A 249 -2.97 -11.20 -3.87
N SER A 250 -4.13 -11.86 -3.71
CA SER A 250 -5.32 -11.23 -3.14
C SER A 250 -5.23 -11.05 -1.63
N ILE A 251 -5.90 -10.03 -1.12
CA ILE A 251 -6.30 -9.97 0.29
C ILE A 251 -7.52 -10.87 0.44
N LYS A 252 -7.43 -11.87 1.32
CA LYS A 252 -8.49 -12.85 1.54
C LYS A 252 -9.21 -12.52 2.83
N ILE A 253 -10.53 -12.34 2.74
CA ILE A 253 -11.38 -11.97 3.87
C ILE A 253 -12.42 -13.07 4.08
N GLY A 254 -12.54 -13.53 5.32
CA GLY A 254 -13.60 -14.44 5.76
C GLY A 254 -14.59 -13.74 6.69
N ILE A 255 -15.89 -13.91 6.45
CA ILE A 255 -16.95 -13.31 7.28
C ILE A 255 -17.96 -14.39 7.66
N PRO A 256 -17.80 -15.09 8.79
CA PRO A 256 -18.89 -15.86 9.37
C PRO A 256 -19.95 -14.91 9.95
N LEU A 257 -21.22 -15.13 9.62
CA LEU A 257 -22.40 -14.42 10.13
C LEU A 257 -23.31 -15.40 10.85
N SER A 258 -23.53 -15.21 12.15
CA SER A 258 -24.39 -16.06 12.98
C SER A 258 -24.75 -15.37 14.30
N ASP A 259 -25.82 -15.82 14.94
CA ASP A 259 -26.25 -15.51 16.31
C ASP A 259 -26.03 -16.70 17.27
N GLU A 260 -25.38 -17.76 16.81
CA GLU A 260 -25.24 -19.05 17.48
C GLU A 260 -23.76 -19.49 17.57
N LEU A 261 -23.50 -20.48 18.43
CA LEU A 261 -22.19 -21.15 18.49
C LEU A 261 -21.95 -22.00 17.23
N PRO A 262 -20.69 -22.19 16.82
CA PRO A 262 -20.39 -22.99 15.63
C PRO A 262 -20.86 -24.43 15.85
N GLY A 263 -21.92 -24.83 15.17
CA GLY A 263 -22.50 -26.18 15.21
C GLY A 263 -23.58 -26.40 16.27
N GLY A 264 -24.12 -25.34 16.88
CA GLY A 264 -25.23 -25.44 17.85
C GLY A 264 -24.98 -24.72 19.18
N SER A 265 -25.95 -23.95 19.68
CA SER A 265 -25.90 -23.35 21.03
C SER A 265 -26.40 -24.23 22.18
N GLU A 266 -26.66 -25.52 21.97
CA GLU A 266 -27.27 -26.44 22.95
C GLU A 266 -26.66 -26.43 24.37
N THR A 267 -25.34 -26.16 24.51
CA THR A 267 -24.62 -26.27 25.80
C THR A 267 -23.80 -25.04 26.22
N CYS A 268 -23.85 -23.92 25.47
CA CYS A 268 -23.03 -22.71 25.67
C CYS A 268 -21.54 -22.94 26.03
N THR A 269 -20.98 -24.11 25.71
CA THR A 269 -19.74 -24.58 26.30
C THR A 269 -18.50 -24.03 25.59
N LYS A 270 -17.45 -23.77 26.36
CA LYS A 270 -16.11 -23.41 25.88
C LYS A 270 -15.12 -24.56 26.04
N ASP A 271 -15.61 -25.77 26.33
CA ASP A 271 -14.79 -26.96 26.53
C ASP A 271 -14.02 -27.30 25.23
N PRO A 272 -12.68 -27.41 25.28
CA PRO A 272 -11.86 -27.85 24.14
C PRO A 272 -12.29 -29.18 23.50
N ASN A 273 -12.98 -30.05 24.25
CA ASN A 273 -13.48 -31.34 23.77
C ASN A 273 -14.90 -31.26 23.16
N SER A 274 -15.54 -30.09 23.18
CA SER A 274 -16.85 -29.90 22.56
C SER A 274 -16.78 -29.93 21.03
N ALA A 275 -17.91 -30.23 20.38
CA ALA A 275 -18.00 -30.16 18.92
C ALA A 275 -17.82 -28.73 18.42
N GLN A 276 -18.38 -27.76 19.16
CA GLN A 276 -18.29 -26.34 18.89
C GLN A 276 -16.85 -25.84 18.88
N TYR A 277 -16.08 -26.20 19.92
CA TYR A 277 -14.67 -25.83 19.99
C TYR A 277 -13.85 -26.45 18.85
N ARG A 278 -14.09 -27.71 18.50
CA ARG A 278 -13.42 -28.33 17.34
C ARG A 278 -13.75 -27.61 16.03
N SER A 279 -15.02 -27.26 15.80
CA SER A 279 -15.42 -26.49 14.62
C SER A 279 -14.70 -25.13 14.55
N LEU A 280 -14.62 -24.41 15.67
CA LEU A 280 -13.84 -23.18 15.77
C LEU A 280 -12.37 -23.39 15.40
N GLN A 281 -11.72 -24.39 15.98
CA GLN A 281 -10.30 -24.68 15.71
C GLN A 281 -10.06 -25.06 14.24
N ASN A 282 -10.97 -25.82 13.63
CA ASN A 282 -10.89 -26.15 12.21
C ASN A 282 -10.94 -24.87 11.35
N GLY A 283 -11.86 -23.96 11.65
CA GLY A 283 -11.97 -22.65 10.99
C GLY A 283 -10.70 -21.79 11.15
N ILE A 284 -10.16 -21.68 12.37
CA ILE A 284 -8.90 -20.94 12.65
C ILE A 284 -7.74 -21.50 11.84
N ASN A 285 -7.56 -22.82 11.87
CA ASN A 285 -6.45 -23.48 11.18
C ASN A 285 -6.57 -23.30 9.67
N ALA A 286 -7.77 -23.45 9.10
CA ALA A 286 -8.00 -23.23 7.67
C ALA A 286 -7.72 -21.77 7.27
N ALA A 287 -8.21 -20.80 8.05
CA ALA A 287 -8.01 -19.38 7.76
C ALA A 287 -6.51 -18.99 7.81
N LYS A 288 -5.78 -19.44 8.84
CA LYS A 288 -4.32 -19.22 8.93
C LYS A 288 -3.57 -19.84 7.77
N ASN A 289 -3.89 -21.07 7.40
CA ASN A 289 -3.25 -21.76 6.26
C ASN A 289 -3.55 -21.06 4.92
N ALA A 290 -4.69 -20.41 4.79
CA ALA A 290 -5.06 -19.64 3.61
C ALA A 290 -4.49 -18.21 3.60
N ASN A 291 -3.87 -17.75 4.69
CA ASN A 291 -3.50 -16.35 4.95
C ASN A 291 -4.72 -15.41 4.84
N MET A 292 -5.84 -15.83 5.45
CA MET A 292 -7.11 -15.12 5.45
C MET A 292 -7.30 -14.36 6.76
N ILE A 293 -7.80 -13.12 6.67
CA ILE A 293 -8.21 -12.30 7.81
C ILE A 293 -9.71 -12.49 8.03
N VAL A 294 -10.13 -12.83 9.25
CA VAL A 294 -11.54 -13.13 9.54
C VAL A 294 -12.20 -12.01 10.34
N PHE A 295 -13.34 -11.52 9.85
CA PHE A 295 -14.18 -10.52 10.50
C PHE A 295 -15.57 -11.09 10.78
N PRO A 296 -15.75 -11.83 11.88
CA PRO A 296 -17.04 -12.40 12.23
C PRO A 296 -18.08 -11.33 12.51
N PHE A 297 -19.30 -11.54 12.01
CA PHE A 297 -20.46 -10.71 12.28
C PHE A 297 -21.35 -11.44 13.29
N LYS A 298 -21.40 -10.91 14.52
CA LYS A 298 -22.29 -11.42 15.56
C LYS A 298 -23.67 -10.78 15.39
N ALA A 299 -24.65 -11.56 14.94
CA ALA A 299 -26.05 -11.14 14.90
C ALA A 299 -26.66 -11.12 16.32
N LEU A 300 -27.88 -10.61 16.43
CA LEU A 300 -28.57 -10.49 17.72
C LEU A 300 -28.96 -11.87 18.27
N THR A 301 -28.61 -12.13 19.52
CA THR A 301 -28.88 -13.42 20.19
C THR A 301 -30.17 -13.41 21.02
N GLY A 302 -30.89 -12.28 20.98
CA GLY A 302 -32.01 -11.98 21.87
C GLY A 302 -31.59 -11.41 23.22
N LYS A 303 -30.29 -11.37 23.55
CA LYS A 303 -29.79 -10.82 24.82
C LYS A 303 -30.03 -9.31 24.95
N GLU A 304 -29.93 -8.59 23.85
CA GLU A 304 -30.07 -7.15 23.78
C GLU A 304 -31.51 -6.70 24.08
N CYS A 305 -32.49 -7.48 23.63
CA CYS A 305 -33.90 -7.20 23.84
C CYS A 305 -34.51 -7.94 25.03
N CYS A 306 -33.87 -9.04 25.49
CA CYS A 306 -34.19 -9.77 26.70
C CYS A 306 -32.96 -10.04 27.57
N PRO A 307 -32.48 -9.05 28.34
CA PRO A 307 -31.27 -9.21 29.15
C PRO A 307 -31.33 -10.37 30.16
N SER A 308 -32.54 -10.74 30.61
CA SER A 308 -32.77 -11.82 31.57
C SER A 308 -32.86 -13.22 30.94
N CYS A 309 -32.97 -13.31 29.61
CA CYS A 309 -33.22 -14.56 28.86
C CYS A 309 -34.42 -15.39 29.36
N ASN A 310 -35.44 -14.72 29.93
CA ASN A 310 -36.67 -15.32 30.43
C ASN A 310 -37.92 -14.56 29.92
N CYS A 311 -37.80 -13.83 28.80
CA CYS A 311 -38.88 -12.97 28.30
C CYS A 311 -39.87 -13.81 27.49
N ILE A 312 -40.93 -14.27 28.13
CA ILE A 312 -41.99 -15.02 27.48
C ILE A 312 -42.77 -14.09 26.53
N GLY A 313 -42.54 -14.22 25.22
CA GLY A 313 -43.40 -13.65 24.20
C GLY A 313 -43.21 -12.16 23.87
N ASN A 314 -42.01 -11.58 24.08
CA ASN A 314 -41.75 -10.21 23.64
C ASN A 314 -41.46 -10.15 22.13
N SER A 315 -42.44 -9.65 21.36
CA SER A 315 -42.39 -9.50 19.90
C SER A 315 -41.47 -8.38 19.40
N THR A 316 -40.74 -7.70 20.28
CA THR A 316 -39.96 -6.51 19.94
C THR A 316 -38.54 -6.80 19.47
N CYS A 317 -38.11 -8.07 19.48
CA CYS A 317 -36.74 -8.45 19.13
C CYS A 317 -36.49 -8.70 17.64
N GLY A 318 -37.53 -8.81 16.80
CA GLY A 318 -37.33 -9.04 15.35
C GLY A 318 -36.71 -10.38 14.96
N ILE A 319 -36.43 -11.30 15.90
CA ILE A 319 -35.85 -12.62 15.63
C ILE A 319 -36.97 -13.65 15.39
N CYS A 320 -36.94 -14.40 14.28
CA CYS A 320 -37.96 -15.43 13.97
C CYS A 320 -37.51 -16.84 14.37
N HIS A 321 -38.36 -17.63 15.01
CA HIS A 321 -38.12 -19.03 15.32
C HIS A 321 -39.41 -19.85 15.18
N GLU A 322 -39.36 -20.92 14.39
CA GLU A 322 -40.46 -21.91 14.23
C GLU A 322 -41.84 -21.29 13.93
N GLY A 323 -41.91 -20.28 13.06
CA GLY A 323 -43.17 -19.63 12.67
C GLY A 323 -43.72 -18.65 13.70
N SER A 324 -42.91 -18.23 14.68
CA SER A 324 -43.22 -17.16 15.62
C SER A 324 -42.00 -16.25 15.86
N TRP A 325 -42.18 -14.94 16.07
CA TRP A 325 -41.08 -14.02 16.38
C TRP A 325 -40.57 -14.22 17.81
N ARG A 326 -39.74 -15.23 18.06
CA ARG A 326 -39.16 -15.57 19.36
C ARG A 326 -37.70 -16.01 19.16
N PHE A 327 -36.80 -15.63 20.06
CA PHE A 327 -35.47 -16.24 20.20
C PHE A 327 -35.56 -17.38 21.22
N THR A 328 -34.61 -18.33 21.22
CA THR A 328 -34.60 -19.37 22.26
C THR A 328 -33.92 -18.87 23.53
N ASP A 329 -34.41 -19.29 24.71
CA ASP A 329 -33.75 -18.97 25.99
C ASP A 329 -32.28 -19.45 26.02
N ILE A 330 -31.97 -20.50 25.25
CA ILE A 330 -30.63 -21.10 25.14
C ILE A 330 -29.72 -20.15 24.35
N GLN A 331 -30.14 -19.71 23.17
CA GLN A 331 -29.42 -18.75 22.32
C GLN A 331 -29.08 -17.47 23.09
N CYS A 332 -30.05 -16.89 23.80
CA CYS A 332 -29.83 -15.71 24.64
C CYS A 332 -28.82 -15.95 25.77
N LYS A 333 -28.83 -17.14 26.39
CA LYS A 333 -27.86 -17.50 27.44
C LYS A 333 -26.45 -17.69 26.88
N CYS A 334 -26.34 -18.09 25.62
CA CYS A 334 -25.06 -18.33 24.96
C CYS A 334 -24.40 -17.08 24.39
N ASP A 335 -25.01 -15.89 24.45
CA ASP A 335 -24.47 -14.64 23.91
C ASP A 335 -22.97 -14.40 24.20
N SER A 336 -22.58 -14.50 25.49
CA SER A 336 -21.19 -14.34 25.93
C SER A 336 -20.24 -15.47 25.47
N ALA A 337 -20.79 -16.63 25.11
CA ALA A 337 -20.05 -17.70 24.48
C ALA A 337 -19.86 -17.41 22.99
N VAL A 338 -20.92 -17.01 22.26
CA VAL A 338 -20.84 -16.61 20.85
C VAL A 338 -19.81 -15.50 20.66
N GLU A 339 -19.87 -14.44 21.48
CA GLU A 339 -18.89 -13.35 21.46
C GLU A 339 -17.45 -13.85 21.66
N TRP A 340 -17.25 -14.80 22.58
CA TRP A 340 -15.94 -15.39 22.83
C TRP A 340 -15.43 -16.20 21.63
N TYR A 341 -16.29 -17.03 21.03
CA TYR A 341 -15.92 -17.86 19.87
C TYR A 341 -15.55 -16.99 18.66
N MET A 342 -16.40 -16.01 18.35
CA MET A 342 -16.19 -15.08 17.24
C MET A 342 -14.96 -14.18 17.46
N SER A 343 -14.79 -13.63 18.67
CA SER A 343 -13.59 -12.84 18.99
C SER A 343 -12.31 -13.68 18.92
N THR A 344 -12.38 -14.97 19.28
CA THR A 344 -11.22 -15.86 19.24
C THR A 344 -10.73 -16.06 17.80
N ILE A 345 -11.59 -16.43 16.85
CA ILE A 345 -11.17 -16.60 15.46
C ILE A 345 -10.70 -15.29 14.82
N ALA A 346 -11.34 -14.16 15.16
CA ALA A 346 -10.93 -12.85 14.69
C ALA A 346 -9.50 -12.52 15.14
N ASN A 347 -9.22 -12.63 16.44
CA ASN A 347 -7.91 -12.32 17.03
C ASN A 347 -6.80 -13.23 16.46
N GLU A 348 -7.09 -14.53 16.33
CA GLU A 348 -6.13 -15.51 15.82
C GLU A 348 -5.79 -15.30 14.33
N THR A 349 -6.62 -14.57 13.58
CA THR A 349 -6.44 -14.29 12.14
C THR A 349 -6.11 -12.82 11.85
N GLY A 350 -5.91 -11.99 12.88
CA GLY A 350 -5.59 -10.57 12.76
C GLY A 350 -6.78 -9.68 12.36
N GLY A 351 -8.00 -10.18 12.45
CA GLY A 351 -9.23 -9.43 12.20
C GLY A 351 -9.88 -8.92 13.48
N LYS A 352 -11.17 -8.61 13.39
CA LYS A 352 -11.98 -8.10 14.52
C LYS A 352 -13.42 -8.61 14.42
N MET A 353 -13.99 -9.04 15.55
CA MET A 353 -15.42 -9.32 15.63
C MET A 353 -16.23 -8.03 15.55
N ILE A 354 -17.28 -8.04 14.72
CA ILE A 354 -18.24 -6.95 14.60
C ILE A 354 -19.55 -7.41 15.22
N ALA A 355 -19.94 -6.79 16.33
CA ALA A 355 -21.25 -6.99 16.92
C ALA A 355 -22.27 -6.11 16.19
N LEU A 356 -23.24 -6.74 15.53
CA LEU A 356 -24.32 -6.05 14.82
C LEU A 356 -25.40 -5.63 15.81
N LYS A 357 -25.93 -4.41 15.65
CA LYS A 357 -27.12 -3.97 16.41
C LYS A 357 -28.43 -4.37 15.74
N ASP A 358 -28.39 -4.56 14.43
CA ASP A 358 -29.49 -4.99 13.56
C ASP A 358 -28.91 -5.37 12.18
N ALA A 359 -29.73 -6.03 11.35
CA ALA A 359 -29.36 -6.48 10.01
C ALA A 359 -28.79 -5.38 9.10
N SER A 360 -29.27 -4.13 9.22
CA SER A 360 -28.88 -3.03 8.32
C SER A 360 -27.40 -2.66 8.44
N GLN A 361 -26.74 -3.01 9.54
CA GLN A 361 -25.32 -2.73 9.77
C GLN A 361 -24.38 -3.66 9.01
N ILE A 362 -24.87 -4.77 8.47
CA ILE A 362 -24.05 -5.72 7.70
C ILE A 362 -23.34 -5.03 6.54
N ILE A 363 -24.07 -4.17 5.81
CA ILE A 363 -23.56 -3.50 4.63
C ILE A 363 -22.52 -2.45 5.00
N ASP A 364 -22.81 -1.61 5.99
CA ASP A 364 -21.88 -0.58 6.47
C ASP A 364 -20.60 -1.21 7.04
N ALA A 365 -20.73 -2.32 7.77
CA ALA A 365 -19.59 -3.07 8.29
C ALA A 365 -18.70 -3.58 7.15
N LEU A 366 -19.28 -4.15 6.09
CA LEU A 366 -18.52 -4.64 4.93
C LEU A 366 -17.83 -3.51 4.17
N ILE A 367 -18.48 -2.37 3.98
CA ILE A 367 -17.87 -1.18 3.37
C ILE A 367 -16.69 -0.70 4.23
N ASN A 368 -16.86 -0.60 5.54
CA ASN A 368 -15.80 -0.14 6.44
C ASN A 368 -14.59 -1.08 6.40
N ILE A 369 -14.79 -2.40 6.47
CA ILE A 369 -13.71 -3.39 6.35
C ILE A 369 -12.95 -3.21 5.03
N THR A 370 -13.66 -3.11 3.91
CA THR A 370 -13.03 -3.00 2.58
C THR A 370 -12.34 -1.65 2.35
N MET A 371 -12.78 -0.59 3.02
CA MET A 371 -12.18 0.73 2.95
C MET A 371 -10.98 0.89 3.89
N GLU A 372 -11.05 0.33 5.10
CA GLU A 372 -10.02 0.41 6.15
C GLU A 372 -8.89 -0.61 6.00
N ILE A 373 -9.12 -1.72 5.28
CA ILE A 373 -8.05 -2.66 4.95
C ILE A 373 -7.00 -1.92 4.12
N ASP A 374 -5.91 -1.60 4.79
CA ASP A 374 -4.75 -0.96 4.21
C ASP A 374 -4.06 -2.00 3.34
N VAL A 375 -4.07 -1.75 2.03
CA VAL A 375 -3.34 -2.54 1.06
C VAL A 375 -1.87 -2.17 1.27
N GLY A 376 -1.24 -2.80 2.26
CA GLY A 376 0.13 -2.54 2.71
C GLY A 376 1.17 -2.85 1.64
N ASN A 377 1.19 -2.03 0.59
CA ASN A 377 2.22 -1.97 -0.41
C ASN A 377 2.97 -0.68 -0.14
N LEU A 378 4.27 -0.78 0.16
CA LEU A 378 5.13 0.39 0.14
C LEU A 378 5.18 0.87 -1.32
N PRO A 379 4.65 2.06 -1.66
CA PRO A 379 4.68 2.54 -3.04
C PRO A 379 6.11 2.85 -3.51
N TYR A 380 7.05 2.91 -2.56
CA TYR A 380 8.47 3.09 -2.78
C TYR A 380 9.29 2.50 -1.62
N LEU A 381 10.54 2.14 -1.88
CA LEU A 381 11.55 1.99 -0.83
C LEU A 381 12.35 3.26 -0.72
N GLU A 382 12.37 3.84 0.48
CA GLU A 382 13.24 4.96 0.82
C GLU A 382 14.34 4.48 1.76
N ILE A 383 15.59 4.63 1.33
CA ILE A 383 16.77 4.10 2.01
C ILE A 383 17.81 5.21 2.12
N GLY A 384 18.46 5.33 3.27
CA GLY A 384 19.53 6.30 3.49
C GLY A 384 19.09 7.44 4.41
N TYR A 385 19.59 8.64 4.14
CA TYR A 385 19.52 9.76 5.06
C TYR A 385 18.66 10.91 4.52
N PRO A 386 18.09 11.77 5.38
CA PRO A 386 17.34 12.95 4.93
C PRO A 386 18.23 13.88 4.09
N ILE A 387 17.69 14.36 2.97
CA ILE A 387 18.39 15.31 2.10
C ILE A 387 18.48 16.68 2.80
N PRO A 388 19.68 17.27 2.96
CA PRO A 388 19.84 18.56 3.63
C PRO A 388 19.48 19.75 2.72
N GLU A 389 18.88 20.79 3.30
CA GLU A 389 18.37 21.96 2.55
C GLU A 389 19.45 22.88 1.93
N ARG A 390 20.71 22.82 2.41
CA ARG A 390 21.77 23.78 2.07
C ARG A 390 23.08 23.15 1.62
N LYS A 391 23.01 22.01 0.92
CA LYS A 391 24.19 21.36 0.33
C LYS A 391 24.07 21.28 -1.19
N ASN A 392 25.21 21.13 -1.86
CA ASN A 392 25.21 20.74 -3.26
C ASN A 392 24.73 19.29 -3.36
N ILE A 393 23.66 19.06 -4.13
CA ILE A 393 23.00 17.76 -4.24
C ILE A 393 23.14 17.29 -5.68
N ILE A 394 23.74 16.12 -5.85
CA ILE A 394 23.83 15.42 -7.13
C ILE A 394 22.74 14.36 -7.12
N ALA A 395 21.94 14.28 -8.19
CA ALA A 395 20.89 13.29 -8.33
C ALA A 395 21.07 12.50 -9.62
N VAL A 396 20.85 11.19 -9.56
CA VAL A 396 20.83 10.31 -10.74
C VAL A 396 19.57 9.45 -10.72
N THR A 397 19.06 9.16 -11.91
CA THR A 397 17.92 8.25 -12.12
C THR A 397 18.38 7.09 -12.98
N LEU A 398 18.09 5.87 -12.53
CA LEU A 398 18.43 4.62 -13.18
C LEU A 398 17.17 3.74 -13.28
N PHE A 399 17.15 2.85 -14.27
CA PHE A 399 16.07 1.89 -14.49
C PHE A 399 16.55 0.49 -14.12
N VAL A 400 15.81 -0.17 -13.22
CA VAL A 400 16.11 -1.52 -12.76
C VAL A 400 15.07 -2.49 -13.33
N PRO A 401 15.42 -3.45 -14.20
CA PRO A 401 14.54 -4.53 -14.61
C PRO A 401 14.00 -5.32 -13.42
N THR A 402 12.71 -5.65 -13.51
CA THR A 402 12.05 -6.63 -12.66
C THR A 402 12.02 -7.99 -13.36
N PRO A 403 11.84 -9.10 -12.63
CA PRO A 403 11.68 -10.42 -13.23
C PRO A 403 10.52 -10.51 -14.24
N ALA A 404 9.54 -9.59 -14.17
CA ALA A 404 8.42 -9.48 -15.09
C ALA A 404 8.75 -8.71 -16.40
N GLN A 405 10.03 -8.46 -16.69
CA GLN A 405 10.51 -7.71 -17.86
C GLN A 405 10.00 -6.25 -17.93
N ARG A 406 9.65 -5.67 -16.77
CA ARG A 406 9.35 -4.23 -16.60
C ARG A 406 10.56 -3.52 -15.99
N PHE A 407 10.54 -2.20 -15.94
CA PHE A 407 11.59 -1.41 -15.31
C PHE A 407 11.02 -0.56 -14.18
N VAL A 408 11.65 -0.59 -13.03
CA VAL A 408 11.35 0.33 -11.92
C VAL A 408 12.36 1.47 -11.86
N GLU A 409 11.91 2.63 -11.43
CA GLU A 409 12.73 3.82 -11.33
C GLU A 409 13.46 3.87 -9.99
N LEU A 410 14.79 3.91 -10.05
CA LEU A 410 15.66 4.15 -8.90
C LEU A 410 16.24 5.56 -9.00
N ARG A 411 15.88 6.41 -8.03
CA ARG A 411 16.47 7.73 -7.84
C ARG A 411 17.48 7.68 -6.70
N ALA A 412 18.69 8.13 -6.96
CA ALA A 412 19.72 8.25 -5.94
C ALA A 412 20.18 9.71 -5.84
N TRP A 413 20.42 10.16 -4.62
CA TRP A 413 20.96 11.48 -4.29
C TRP A 413 22.23 11.32 -3.48
N GLN A 414 23.21 12.19 -3.73
CA GLN A 414 24.44 12.32 -2.96
C GLN A 414 24.69 13.80 -2.63
N TRP A 415 25.28 14.06 -1.47
CA TRP A 415 25.74 15.39 -1.08
C TRP A 415 27.07 15.34 -0.31
N SER A 416 27.89 16.37 -0.51
CA SER A 416 29.16 16.59 0.21
C SER A 416 28.96 17.43 1.46
#